data_AF-A0A1L8DN87-F1
#
_entry.id   AF-A0A1L8DN87-F1
#
_cell.length_a   1.000
_cell.length_b   1.000
_cell.length_c   1.000
_cell.angle_alpha   90.00
_cell.angle_beta   90.00
_cell.angle_gamma   90.00
#
_symmetry.space_group_name_H-M   'P 1'
#
loop_
_entity.id
_entity.type
_entity.pdbx_description
1 polymer ?
#
loop_
_entity_poly.entity_id
_entity_poly.type
_entity_poly.pdbx_seq_one_letter_code
_entity_poly.pdbx_strand_id
1 'polypeptide(L)'
;VGTKRTRDCSVVKAGVNKFPCVRERKTAIKIGLSETAVMDIMASNLQQQRAIVDQLRREASMQRVMVSQACVDIVKYVTEHEQEDCLLVGFSSQKVNPFREKSSCTVL
;
A
#
# COMPACT_ATOMS: atom_id res chain seq x y z
N VAL A 1 -12.73 -50.19 -9.31
CA VAL A 1 -14.13 -50.61 -9.06
C VAL A 1 -14.80 -49.53 -8.22
N GLY A 2 -15.87 -48.91 -8.73
CA GLY A 2 -16.61 -47.88 -7.98
C GLY A 2 -17.26 -46.80 -8.85
N THR A 3 -18.16 -47.18 -9.74
CA THR A 3 -19.03 -46.26 -10.50
C THR A 3 -20.05 -45.62 -9.56
N LYS A 4 -19.82 -44.39 -9.10
CA LYS A 4 -20.87 -43.59 -8.43
C LYS A 4 -21.77 -42.95 -9.47
N ARG A 5 -22.91 -43.61 -9.68
CA ARG A 5 -24.12 -43.08 -10.32
C ARG A 5 -24.56 -41.79 -9.60
N THR A 6 -24.63 -40.69 -10.34
CA THR A 6 -25.34 -39.46 -9.97
C THR A 6 -25.78 -38.78 -11.27
N ARG A 7 -27.03 -38.41 -11.53
CA ARG A 7 -28.33 -38.56 -10.85
C ARG A 7 -29.37 -38.49 -11.98
N ASP A 8 -30.48 -39.18 -11.80
CA ASP A 8 -31.70 -38.90 -12.55
C ASP A 8 -32.05 -37.41 -12.45
N CYS A 9 -32.39 -36.80 -13.58
CA CYS A 9 -32.85 -35.42 -13.64
C CYS A 9 -34.25 -35.36 -13.03
N SER A 10 -34.36 -35.07 -11.73
CA SER A 10 -35.63 -34.63 -11.16
C SER A 10 -35.93 -33.22 -11.66
N VAL A 11 -36.76 -33.14 -12.70
CA VAL A 11 -37.33 -31.91 -13.24
C VAL A 11 -38.23 -31.30 -12.18
N VAL A 12 -37.76 -30.27 -11.49
CA VAL A 12 -38.64 -29.37 -10.73
C VAL A 12 -39.22 -28.36 -11.73
N LYS A 13 -40.49 -28.54 -12.09
CA LYS A 13 -41.27 -27.52 -12.81
C LYS A 13 -41.59 -26.38 -11.83
N ALA A 14 -40.92 -25.26 -11.99
CA ALA A 14 -41.39 -23.96 -11.55
C ALA A 14 -41.34 -23.00 -12.73
N GLY A 15 -42.37 -22.17 -12.86
CA GLY A 15 -42.68 -21.38 -14.04
C GLY A 15 -41.60 -20.42 -14.49
N VAL A 16 -41.70 -20.11 -15.79
CA VAL A 16 -41.29 -18.86 -16.45
C VAL A 16 -39.89 -18.36 -16.10
N ASN A 17 -38.88 -18.97 -16.73
CA ASN A 17 -37.77 -18.31 -17.44
C ASN A 17 -36.67 -19.36 -17.69
N LYS A 18 -36.41 -19.65 -18.96
CA LYS A 18 -35.46 -20.69 -19.38
C LYS A 18 -34.04 -20.11 -19.34
N PHE A 19 -33.41 -20.14 -18.17
CA PHE A 19 -31.99 -19.84 -18.05
C PHE A 19 -31.16 -21.05 -18.53
N PRO A 20 -30.12 -20.86 -19.36
CA PRO A 20 -29.22 -21.96 -19.69
C PRO A 20 -28.51 -22.42 -18.41
N CYS A 21 -28.53 -23.73 -18.15
CA CYS A 21 -27.78 -24.31 -17.05
C CYS A 21 -26.28 -24.09 -17.35
N VAL A 22 -25.65 -23.17 -16.65
CA VAL A 22 -24.19 -23.01 -16.71
C VAL A 22 -23.60 -24.16 -15.91
N ARG A 23 -22.95 -25.09 -16.62
CA ARG A 23 -22.26 -26.23 -16.03
C ARG A 23 -21.03 -25.70 -15.30
N GLU A 24 -21.15 -25.42 -14.00
CA GLU A 24 -20.00 -25.09 -13.15
C GLU A 24 -19.03 -26.28 -13.13
N ARG A 25 -17.97 -26.19 -13.94
CA ARG A 25 -16.80 -27.04 -13.78
C ARG A 25 -16.11 -26.60 -12.49
N LYS A 26 -16.47 -27.22 -11.37
CA LYS A 26 -15.65 -27.20 -10.16
C LYS A 26 -14.40 -28.02 -10.44
N THR A 27 -13.37 -27.40 -11.02
CA THR A 27 -12.01 -27.93 -10.99
C THR A 27 -11.55 -27.87 -9.54
N ALA A 28 -11.79 -28.96 -8.81
CA ALA A 28 -11.16 -29.18 -7.51
C ALA A 28 -9.66 -29.35 -7.76
N ILE A 29 -8.91 -28.26 -7.66
CA ILE A 29 -7.45 -28.32 -7.57
C ILE A 29 -7.15 -29.07 -6.27
N LYS A 30 -6.79 -30.35 -6.38
CA LYS A 30 -6.19 -31.09 -5.26
C LYS A 30 -4.79 -30.53 -5.09
N ILE A 31 -4.65 -29.47 -4.29
CA ILE A 31 -3.35 -28.97 -3.87
C ILE A 31 -2.77 -30.00 -2.90
N GLY A 32 -2.12 -31.04 -3.45
CA GLY A 32 -1.26 -31.92 -2.68
C GLY A 32 0.06 -31.20 -2.43
N LEU A 33 0.09 -30.29 -1.47
CA LEU A 33 1.36 -29.79 -0.93
C LEU A 33 1.96 -30.96 -0.14
N SER A 34 3.12 -31.46 -0.57
CA SER A 34 3.86 -32.47 0.20
C SER A 34 4.15 -31.92 1.60
N GLU A 35 4.14 -32.79 2.62
CA GLU A 35 4.39 -32.40 4.01
C GLU A 35 5.71 -31.61 4.19
N THR A 36 6.69 -31.86 3.31
CA THR A 36 7.93 -31.09 3.17
C THR A 36 7.73 -29.64 2.74
N ALA A 37 6.84 -29.37 1.77
CA ALA A 37 6.55 -27.99 1.34
C ALA A 37 5.85 -27.18 2.43
N VAL A 38 5.03 -27.84 3.27
CA VAL A 38 4.39 -27.20 4.43
C VAL A 38 5.43 -26.84 5.50
N MET A 39 6.40 -27.72 5.75
CA MET A 39 7.51 -27.46 6.69
C MET A 39 8.41 -26.30 6.22
N ASP A 40 8.73 -26.20 4.92
CA ASP A 40 9.52 -25.11 4.36
C ASP A 40 8.80 -23.76 4.42
N ILE A 41 7.48 -23.74 4.16
CA ILE A 41 6.65 -22.55 4.32
C ILE A 41 6.63 -22.12 5.80
N MET A 42 6.44 -23.05 6.73
CA MET A 42 6.47 -22.74 8.18
C MET A 42 7.85 -22.22 8.62
N ALA A 43 8.94 -22.81 8.14
CA ALA A 43 10.31 -22.37 8.43
C ALA A 43 10.58 -20.95 7.89
N SER A 44 10.13 -20.66 6.67
CA SER A 44 10.24 -19.34 6.05
C SER A 44 9.43 -18.28 6.82
N ASN A 45 8.20 -18.61 7.22
CA ASN A 45 7.37 -17.72 8.04
C ASN A 45 8.01 -17.44 9.41
N LEU A 46 8.59 -18.46 10.05
CA LEU A 46 9.29 -18.30 11.32
C LEU A 46 10.53 -17.40 11.18
N GLN A 47 11.29 -17.54 10.10
CA GLN A 47 12.44 -16.68 9.81
C GLN A 47 11.99 -15.23 9.58
N GLN A 48 10.91 -15.01 8.82
CA GLN A 48 10.34 -13.68 8.63
C GLN A 48 9.89 -13.05 9.95
N GLN A 49 9.22 -13.82 10.82
CA GLN A 49 8.80 -13.34 12.14
C GLN A 49 9.99 -12.96 13.02
N ARG A 50 11.08 -13.73 13.00
CA ARG A 50 12.31 -13.38 13.74
C ARG A 50 12.90 -12.06 13.24
N ALA A 51 12.99 -11.87 11.92
CA ALA A 51 13.47 -10.63 11.33
C ALA A 51 12.61 -9.41 11.73
N ILE A 52 11.28 -9.58 11.77
CA ILE A 52 10.35 -8.54 12.23
C ILE A 52 10.58 -8.22 13.72
N VAL A 53 10.71 -9.24 14.57
CA VAL A 53 10.97 -9.02 16.01
C VAL A 53 12.28 -8.30 16.23
N ASP A 54 13.34 -8.65 15.48
CA ASP A 54 14.62 -7.97 15.57
C ASP A 54 14.53 -6.51 15.10
N GLN A 55 13.73 -6.23 14.06
CA GLN A 55 13.42 -4.86 13.64
C GLN A 55 12.70 -4.08 14.74
N LEU A 56 11.63 -4.64 15.30
CA LEU A 56 10.84 -4.00 16.36
C LEU A 56 11.67 -3.74 17.62
N ARG A 57 12.61 -4.63 17.96
CA ARG A 57 13.55 -4.43 19.06
C ARG A 57 14.46 -3.21 18.82
N ARG A 58 14.96 -3.05 17.60
CA ARG A 58 15.75 -1.87 17.20
C ARG A 58 14.92 -0.60 17.31
N GLU A 59 13.70 -0.59 16.78
CA GLU A 59 12.79 0.57 16.83
C GLU A 59 12.37 0.92 18.26
N ALA A 60 12.12 -0.08 19.11
CA ALA A 60 11.78 0.11 20.51
C ALA A 60 12.95 0.73 21.30
N SER A 61 14.19 0.39 20.94
CA SER A 61 15.41 0.91 21.57
C SER A 61 15.79 2.34 21.15
N MET A 62 15.06 2.94 20.21
CA MET A 62 15.29 4.32 19.80
C MET A 62 14.99 5.31 20.94
N GLN A 63 15.92 6.22 21.19
CA GLN A 63 15.72 7.30 22.14
C GLN A 63 14.73 8.32 21.57
N ARG A 64 13.67 8.60 22.32
CA ARG A 64 12.64 9.58 21.94
C ARG A 64 12.93 10.92 22.61
N VAL A 65 12.67 12.01 21.89
CA VAL A 65 12.69 13.38 22.43
C VAL A 65 11.28 13.74 22.87
N MET A 66 11.17 14.60 23.89
CA MET A 66 9.87 15.13 24.34
C MET A 66 9.21 15.91 23.19
N VAL A 67 7.92 15.68 22.98
CA VAL A 67 7.15 16.35 21.92
C VAL A 67 7.20 17.87 22.11
N SER A 68 7.09 18.34 23.37
CA SER A 68 7.22 19.77 23.69
C SER A 68 8.55 20.36 23.22
N GLN A 69 9.66 19.65 23.44
CA GLN A 69 10.99 20.11 22.99
C GLN A 69 11.09 20.08 21.47
N ALA A 70 10.64 19.01 20.82
CA ALA A 70 10.66 18.91 19.37
C ALA A 70 9.84 20.03 18.70
N CYS A 71 8.68 20.39 19.28
CA CYS A 71 7.89 21.52 18.81
C CYS A 71 8.65 22.85 18.91
N VAL A 72 9.35 23.09 20.03
CA VAL A 72 10.17 24.31 20.21
C VAL A 72 11.29 24.36 19.16
N ASP A 73 11.96 23.24 18.92
CA ASP A 73 13.06 23.16 17.95
C ASP A 73 12.56 23.43 16.52
N ILE A 74 11.39 22.88 16.15
CA ILE A 74 10.76 23.14 14.85
C ILE A 74 10.39 24.61 14.70
N VAL A 75 9.73 25.20 15.72
CA VAL A 75 9.33 26.62 15.68
C VAL A 75 10.56 27.51 15.53
N LYS A 76 11.61 27.24 16.32
CA LYS A 76 12.88 27.97 16.24
C LYS A 76 13.47 27.90 14.84
N TYR A 77 13.57 26.71 14.26
CA TYR A 77 14.12 26.52 12.92
C TYR A 77 13.32 27.31 11.86
N VAL A 78 11.99 27.25 11.93
CA VAL A 78 11.12 27.99 11.00
C VAL A 78 11.32 29.49 11.13
N THR A 79 11.31 30.04 12.36
CA THR A 79 11.49 31.49 12.59
C THR A 79 12.88 31.98 12.14
N GLU A 80 13.93 31.16 12.27
CA GLU A 80 15.27 31.53 11.81
C GLU A 80 15.36 31.63 10.28
N HIS A 81 14.58 30.84 9.54
CA HIS A 81 14.67 30.74 8.09
C HIS A 81 13.50 31.39 7.34
N GLU A 82 12.47 31.89 8.03
CA GLU A 82 11.27 32.46 7.40
C GLU A 82 11.59 33.65 6.48
N GLN A 83 12.63 34.42 6.79
CA GLN A 83 13.05 35.59 6.01
C GLN A 83 13.73 35.22 4.69
N GLU A 84 14.30 34.01 4.61
CA GLU A 84 14.92 33.48 3.38
C GLU A 84 13.89 32.79 2.48
N ASP A 85 12.73 32.42 3.04
CA ASP A 85 11.66 31.80 2.30
C ASP A 85 10.92 32.83 1.42
N CYS A 86 11.27 32.82 0.14
CA CYS A 86 10.67 33.67 -0.88
C CYS A 86 9.16 33.42 -1.07
N LEU A 87 8.61 32.30 -0.59
CA LEU A 87 7.16 32.02 -0.64
C LEU A 87 6.41 32.62 0.54
N LEU A 88 7.09 32.86 1.67
CA LEU A 88 6.51 33.52 2.84
C LEU A 88 6.64 35.05 2.75
N VAL A 89 7.85 35.56 2.52
CA VAL A 89 8.13 37.02 2.51
C VAL A 89 7.93 37.63 1.12
N GLY A 90 7.95 36.80 0.08
CA GLY A 90 7.97 37.25 -1.31
C GLY A 90 9.39 37.62 -1.76
N PHE A 91 9.56 37.77 -3.08
CA PHE A 91 10.83 38.22 -3.63
C PHE A 91 11.03 39.72 -3.37
N SER A 92 12.20 40.11 -2.85
CA SER A 92 12.55 41.52 -2.60
C SER A 92 12.54 42.38 -3.87
N SER A 93 12.69 41.76 -5.03
CA SER A 93 12.44 42.38 -6.34
C SER A 93 11.96 41.33 -7.31
N GLN A 94 11.08 41.71 -8.25
CA GLN A 94 10.61 40.76 -9.27
C GLN A 94 11.77 40.20 -10.12
N LYS A 95 12.88 40.92 -10.26
CA LYS A 95 14.06 40.47 -11.03
C LYS A 95 14.74 39.22 -10.44
N VAL A 96 14.56 38.96 -9.15
CA VAL A 96 15.13 37.80 -8.46
C VAL A 96 14.24 36.57 -8.62
N ASN A 97 12.97 36.75 -9.01
CA ASN A 97 12.05 35.64 -9.30
C ASN A 97 12.38 35.03 -10.67
N PRO A 98 12.85 33.76 -10.75
CA PRO A 98 13.15 33.09 -12.02
C PRO A 98 11.93 32.95 -12.92
N PHE A 99 10.73 32.93 -12.34
CA PHE A 99 9.44 32.80 -13.03
C PHE A 99 8.80 34.13 -13.39
N ARG A 100 9.52 35.25 -13.24
CA ARG A 100 8.99 36.56 -13.63
C ARG A 100 8.73 36.63 -15.14
N GLU A 101 7.60 37.21 -15.52
CA GLU A 101 7.38 37.64 -16.90
C GLU A 101 8.51 38.59 -17.34
N LYS A 102 9.21 38.21 -18.40
CA LYS A 102 10.09 39.10 -19.13
C LYS A 102 9.15 40.00 -19.93
N SER A 103 9.21 41.32 -19.71
CA SER A 103 8.38 42.27 -20.46
C SER A 103 8.61 42.06 -21.96
N SER A 104 7.67 41.39 -22.62
CA SER A 104 7.70 41.17 -24.06
C SER A 104 7.21 42.44 -24.72
N CYS A 105 8.14 43.32 -25.11
CA CYS A 105 7.84 44.29 -26.15
C CYS A 105 9.10 44.61 -26.95
N THR A 106 9.24 43.90 -28.06
CA THR A 106 9.80 44.49 -29.28
C THR A 106 8.69 44.37 -30.31
N VAL A 107 7.91 45.43 -30.48
CA VAL A 107 7.14 45.61 -31.72
C VAL A 107 8.17 46.00 -32.78
N LEU A 108 8.35 45.12 -33.78
CA LEU A 108 9.14 45.39 -34.98
C LEU A 108 8.36 46.30 -35.92
#